data_AF-A0A970G7K4-F1
#
_entry.id   AF-A0A970G7K4-F1
#
_cell.length_a   1.000
_cell.length_b   1.000
_cell.length_c   1.000
_cell.angle_alpha   90.00
_cell.angle_beta   90.00
_cell.angle_gamma   90.00
#
_symmetry.space_group_name_H-M   'P 1'
#
loop_
_entity.id
_entity.type
_entity.pdbx_description
1 polymer ?
#
loop_
_entity_poly.entity_id
_entity_poly.type
_entity_poly.pdbx_seq_one_letter_code
_entity_poly.pdbx_strand_id
1 'polypeptide(L)'
;MENGIFRALINNGAVLLALSAVFETAYFLPARYQRFKTVFSGILIAGACIAVMAAPFRIQSGIIFDTRSILISVTALIFGPVPASITAAAALAFRLFIGGIGTW
;
A
#
# COMPACT_ATOMS: atom_id res chain seq x y z
N MET A 1 -24.00 9.43 2.90
CA MET A 1 -23.11 9.30 1.72
C MET A 1 -21.88 10.18 1.86
N GLU A 2 -22.03 11.44 2.30
CA GLU A 2 -20.91 12.40 2.48
C GLU A 2 -19.80 11.90 3.42
N ASN A 3 -20.16 11.33 4.58
CA ASN A 3 -19.18 10.79 5.54
C ASN A 3 -18.30 9.66 4.98
N GLY A 4 -18.81 8.91 4.00
CA GLY A 4 -18.07 7.79 3.40
C GLY A 4 -17.03 8.26 2.39
N ILE A 5 -17.39 9.24 1.56
CA ILE A 5 -16.47 9.87 0.60
C ILE A 5 -15.35 10.59 1.36
N PHE A 6 -15.68 11.34 2.42
CA PHE A 6 -14.69 12.05 3.23
C PHE A 6 -13.68 11.10 3.87
N ARG A 7 -14.14 9.98 4.45
CA ARG A 7 -13.27 8.92 4.99
C ARG A 7 -12.39 8.28 3.92
N ALA A 8 -12.93 8.04 2.73
CA ALA A 8 -12.16 7.49 1.61
C ALA A 8 -11.04 8.45 1.18
N LEU A 9 -11.31 9.76 1.11
CA LEU A 9 -10.29 10.78 0.83
C LEU A 9 -9.21 10.79 1.92
N ILE A 10 -9.60 10.78 3.20
CA ILE A 10 -8.64 10.75 4.31
C ILE A 10 -7.76 9.50 4.24
N ASN A 11 -8.34 8.33 3.97
CA ASN A 11 -7.56 7.10 3.88
C ASN A 11 -6.54 7.13 2.72
N ASN A 12 -6.96 7.64 1.55
CA ASN A 12 -6.05 7.83 0.43
C ASN A 12 -4.94 8.85 0.76
N GLY A 13 -5.29 9.96 1.40
CA GLY A 13 -4.32 10.94 1.89
C GLY A 13 -3.33 10.33 2.87
N ALA A 14 -3.80 9.52 3.82
CA ALA A 14 -2.96 8.82 4.79
C ALA A 14 -2.00 7.83 4.12
N VAL A 15 -2.45 7.10 3.10
CA VAL A 15 -1.59 6.22 2.29
C VAL A 15 -0.50 7.02 1.58
N LEU A 16 -0.84 8.13 0.94
CA LEU A 16 0.15 8.99 0.28
C LEU A 16 1.15 9.58 1.27
N LEU A 17 0.69 10.03 2.45
CA LEU A 17 1.57 10.53 3.51
C LEU A 17 2.52 9.45 4.03
N ALA A 18 2.04 8.21 4.21
CA ALA A 18 2.89 7.10 4.59
C ALA A 18 3.96 6.81 3.53
N LEU A 19 3.60 6.84 2.25
CA LEU A 19 4.55 6.70 1.15
C LEU A 19 5.59 7.83 1.13
N SER A 20 5.18 9.07 1.39
CA SER A 20 6.10 10.22 1.51
C SER A 20 7.12 10.03 2.63
N ALA A 21 6.68 9.55 3.80
CA ALA A 21 7.59 9.25 4.91
C ALA A 21 8.60 8.14 4.55
N VAL A 22 8.16 7.10 3.84
CA VAL A 22 9.09 6.07 3.34
C VAL A 22 10.04 6.63 2.28
N PHE A 23 9.58 7.57 1.44
CA PHE A 23 10.42 8.21 0.43
C PHE A 23 11.52 9.06 1.06
N GLU A 24 11.19 9.89 2.06
CA GLU A 24 12.16 10.71 2.78
C GLU A 24 13.20 9.85 3.48
N THR A 25 12.77 8.83 4.23
CA THR A 25 13.72 7.91 4.89
C THR A 25 14.65 7.23 3.89
N ALA A 26 14.11 6.81 2.74
CA ALA A 26 14.91 6.26 1.67
C ALA A 26 15.90 7.30 1.12
N TYR A 27 15.50 8.56 0.94
CA TYR A 27 16.36 9.64 0.42
C TYR A 27 17.62 9.88 1.26
N PHE A 28 17.53 9.82 2.59
CA PHE A 28 18.68 10.04 3.49
C PHE A 28 19.69 8.88 3.54
N LEU A 29 19.39 7.72 2.95
CA LEU A 29 20.30 6.57 2.95
C LEU A 29 21.41 6.70 1.89
N PRO A 30 22.68 6.41 2.24
CA PRO A 30 23.81 6.48 1.29
C PRO A 30 23.62 5.55 0.08
N ALA A 31 24.03 6.03 -1.10
CA ALA A 31 23.95 5.26 -2.36
C ALA A 31 24.68 3.91 -2.33
N ARG A 32 25.67 3.74 -1.44
CA ARG A 32 26.37 2.47 -1.20
C ARG A 32 25.42 1.33 -0.81
N TYR A 33 24.26 1.64 -0.24
CA TYR A 33 23.27 0.65 0.22
C TYR A 33 22.00 0.64 -0.63
N GLN A 34 22.08 1.06 -1.91
CA GLN A 34 20.91 1.19 -2.78
C GLN A 34 20.04 -0.07 -2.84
N ARG A 35 20.65 -1.26 -2.93
CA ARG A 35 19.90 -2.54 -2.96
C ARG A 35 19.16 -2.81 -1.65
N PHE A 36 19.81 -2.55 -0.51
CA PHE A 36 19.21 -2.70 0.80
C PHE A 36 18.06 -1.71 1.00
N LYS A 37 18.26 -0.45 0.61
CA LYS A 37 17.24 0.61 0.61
C LYS A 37 16.00 0.20 -0.19
N THR A 38 16.18 -0.32 -1.41
CA THR A 38 15.05 -0.78 -2.24
C THR A 38 14.23 -1.88 -1.57
N VAL A 39 14.89 -2.89 -1.02
CA VAL A 39 14.21 -4.00 -0.33
C VAL A 39 13.54 -3.51 0.96
N PHE A 40 14.24 -2.71 1.75
CA PHE A 40 13.73 -2.17 3.02
C PHE A 40 12.51 -1.26 2.83
N SER A 41 12.56 -0.34 1.86
CA SER A 41 11.40 0.47 1.49
C SER A 41 10.24 -0.39 1.01
N GLY A 42 10.50 -1.43 0.20
CA GLY A 42 9.47 -2.38 -0.22
C GLY A 42 8.79 -3.10 0.96
N ILE A 43 9.55 -3.49 1.99
CA ILE A 43 9.01 -4.13 3.19
C ILE A 43 8.17 -3.16 4.02
N LEU A 44 8.63 -1.92 4.22
CA LEU A 44 7.85 -0.90 4.93
C LEU A 44 6.52 -0.61 4.23
N ILE A 45 6.56 -0.46 2.91
CA ILE A 45 5.38 -0.21 2.09
C ILE A 45 4.43 -1.42 2.09
N ALA A 46 4.96 -2.64 2.03
CA ALA A 46 4.16 -3.86 2.17
C ALA A 46 3.42 -3.92 3.53
N GLY A 47 4.08 -3.52 4.62
CA GLY A 47 3.42 -3.40 5.93
C GLY A 47 2.27 -2.40 5.94
N ALA A 48 2.47 -1.23 5.33
CA ALA A 48 1.40 -0.24 5.16
C ALA A 48 0.24 -0.79 4.29
N CYS A 49 0.56 -1.55 3.24
CA CYS A 49 -0.43 -2.20 2.38
C CYS A 49 -1.29 -3.20 3.15
N ILE A 50 -0.67 -4.04 3.99
CA ILE A 50 -1.37 -5.00 4.84
C ILE A 50 -2.28 -4.27 5.84
N ALA A 51 -1.78 -3.22 6.50
CA ALA A 51 -2.57 -2.43 7.46
C ALA A 51 -3.83 -1.84 6.81
N VAL A 52 -3.68 -1.32 5.59
CA VAL A 52 -4.78 -0.80 4.78
C VAL A 52 -5.78 -1.90 4.40
N MET A 53 -5.30 -3.07 3.99
CA MET A 53 -6.16 -4.20 3.63
C MET A 53 -6.87 -4.82 4.84
N ALA A 54 -6.30 -4.69 6.04
CA ALA A 54 -6.89 -5.19 7.29
C ALA A 54 -8.09 -4.34 7.76
N ALA A 55 -8.15 -3.07 7.35
CA ALA A 55 -9.24 -2.15 7.67
C ALA A 55 -10.03 -1.71 6.41
N PRO A 56 -10.70 -2.63 5.71
CA PRO A 56 -11.37 -2.32 4.45
C PRO A 56 -12.56 -1.38 4.65
N PHE A 57 -12.57 -0.26 3.92
CA PHE A 57 -13.66 0.69 3.97
C PHE A 57 -14.82 0.25 3.06
N ARG A 58 -15.97 -0.11 3.66
CA ARG A 58 -17.18 -0.52 2.94
C ARG A 58 -18.11 0.69 2.79
N ILE A 59 -18.32 1.15 1.55
CA ILE A 59 -19.14 2.34 1.26
C ILE A 59 -20.64 2.00 1.24
N GLN A 60 -20.98 0.79 0.78
CA GLN A 60 -22.35 0.27 0.71
C GLN A 60 -22.32 -1.25 0.62
N SER A 61 -23.48 -1.90 0.79
CA SER A 61 -23.71 -3.35 0.71
C SER A 61 -23.15 -3.94 -0.60
N GLY A 62 -21.87 -4.33 -0.60
CA GLY A 62 -21.17 -4.95 -1.73
C GLY A 62 -20.01 -4.17 -2.34
N ILE A 63 -19.91 -2.85 -2.13
CA ILE A 63 -18.82 -2.03 -2.71
C ILE A 63 -17.74 -1.77 -1.65
N ILE A 64 -16.62 -2.49 -1.81
CA ILE A 64 -15.40 -2.31 -0.99
C ILE A 64 -14.54 -1.26 -1.69
N PHE A 65 -14.23 -0.16 -1.01
CA PHE A 65 -13.27 0.81 -1.52
C PHE A 65 -11.86 0.31 -1.26
N ASP A 66 -11.08 0.25 -2.33
CA ASP A 66 -9.83 -0.47 -2.35
C ASP A 66 -8.67 0.46 -2.64
N THR A 67 -7.91 0.79 -1.61
CA THR A 67 -6.76 1.69 -1.72
C THR A 67 -5.46 0.95 -2.03
N ARG A 68 -5.49 -0.39 -2.22
CA ARG A 68 -4.29 -1.18 -2.55
C ARG A 68 -3.76 -0.87 -3.95
N SER A 69 -4.64 -0.55 -4.90
CA SER A 69 -4.27 -0.20 -6.27
C SER A 69 -3.48 1.11 -6.32
N ILE A 70 -3.91 2.12 -5.56
CA ILE A 70 -3.22 3.41 -5.43
C ILE A 70 -1.85 3.21 -4.80
N LEU A 71 -1.79 2.49 -3.68
CA LEU A 71 -0.54 2.21 -2.98
C LEU A 71 0.46 1.48 -3.89
N ILE A 72 0.06 0.40 -4.56
CA ILE A 72 0.93 -0.37 -5.48
C ILE A 72 1.36 0.48 -6.68
N SER A 73 0.46 1.24 -7.30
CA SER A 73 0.76 2.04 -8.49
C SER A 73 1.73 3.19 -8.19
N VAL A 74 1.50 3.91 -7.09
CA VAL A 74 2.41 5.00 -6.65
C VAL A 74 3.76 4.41 -6.22
N THR A 75 3.76 3.24 -5.58
CA THR A 75 5.01 2.54 -5.24
C THR A 75 5.81 2.18 -6.49
N ALA A 76 5.16 1.65 -7.52
CA ALA A 76 5.81 1.34 -8.80
C ALA A 76 6.37 2.60 -9.48
N LEU A 77 5.61 3.70 -9.45
CA LEU A 77 6.00 4.97 -10.06
C LEU A 77 7.21 5.61 -9.36
N ILE A 78 7.23 5.61 -8.02
CA ILE A 78 8.22 6.38 -7.24
C ILE A 78 9.42 5.54 -6.82
N PHE A 79 9.19 4.29 -6.40
CA PHE A 79 10.23 3.41 -5.85
C PHE A 79 10.69 2.33 -6.84
N GLY A 80 9.99 2.20 -7.97
CA GLY A 80 10.34 1.28 -9.05
C GLY A 80 9.74 -0.12 -8.90
N PRO A 81 10.13 -1.05 -9.80
CA PRO A 81 9.48 -2.35 -9.91
C PRO A 81 9.76 -3.27 -8.72
N VAL A 82 10.97 -3.25 -8.14
CA VAL A 82 11.33 -4.17 -7.04
C VAL A 82 10.47 -3.93 -5.78
N PRO A 83 10.33 -2.70 -5.24
CA PRO A 83 9.47 -2.44 -4.08
C PRO A 83 8.00 -2.70 -4.40
N ALA A 84 7.57 -2.41 -5.63
CA ALA A 84 6.20 -2.69 -6.08
C ALA A 84 5.91 -4.18 -6.13
N SER A 85 6.83 -5.02 -6.61
CA SER A 85 6.67 -6.48 -6.62
C SER A 85 6.59 -7.04 -5.20
N ILE A 86 7.41 -6.56 -4.27
CA ILE A 86 7.35 -6.94 -2.84
C ILE A 86 5.96 -6.59 -2.27
N THR A 87 5.51 -5.36 -2.51
CA THR A 87 4.22 -4.86 -2.03
C THR A 87 3.05 -5.65 -2.63
N ALA A 88 3.09 -5.91 -3.94
CA ALA A 88 2.06 -6.68 -4.64
C ALA A 88 2.01 -8.15 -4.17
N ALA A 89 3.16 -8.77 -3.93
CA ALA A 89 3.23 -10.13 -3.39
C ALA A 89 2.66 -10.19 -1.97
N ALA A 90 2.98 -9.21 -1.12
CA ALA A 90 2.41 -9.12 0.22
C ALA A 90 0.88 -8.90 0.19
N ALA A 91 0.42 -8.02 -0.69
CA ALA A 91 -1.01 -7.77 -0.90
C ALA A 91 -1.74 -9.03 -1.36
N LEU A 92 -1.15 -9.80 -2.28
CA LEU A 92 -1.71 -11.06 -2.76
C LEU A 92 -1.75 -12.11 -1.65
N ALA A 93 -0.65 -12.31 -0.93
CA ALA A 93 -0.57 -13.26 0.18
C ALA A 93 -1.61 -12.93 1.27
N PHE A 94 -1.72 -11.66 1.63
CA PHE A 94 -2.68 -11.22 2.64
C PHE A 94 -4.13 -11.33 2.14
N ARG A 95 -4.37 -11.11 0.84
CA ARG A 95 -5.69 -11.32 0.23
C ARG A 95 -6.13 -12.79 0.32
N LEU A 96 -5.23 -13.72 0.03
CA LEU A 96 -5.49 -15.15 0.14
C LEU A 96 -5.72 -15.55 1.60
N PHE A 97 -5.01 -14.93 2.54
CA PHE A 97 -5.18 -15.19 3.98
C PHE A 97 -6.54 -14.73 4.52
N ILE A 98 -7.03 -13.54 4.13
CA ILE A 98 -8.35 -13.04 4.57
C ILE A 98 -9.50 -13.84 3.93
N GLY A 99 -9.29 -14.45 2.77
CA GLY A 99 -10.33 -15.16 2.01
C GLY A 99 -11.41 -14.22 1.44
N GLY A 100 -12.46 -14.80 0.88
CA GLY A 100 -13.63 -14.07 0.37
C GLY A 100 -14.00 -14.44 -1.07
N ILE A 101 -14.95 -13.70 -1.65
CA ILE A 101 -15.43 -13.96 -3.02
C ILE A 101 -14.28 -13.69 -4.00
N GLY A 102 -13.96 -14.68 -4.85
CA GLY A 102 -12.89 -14.61 -5.84
C GLY A 102 -11.50 -15.04 -5.36
N THR A 103 -11.38 -15.65 -4.17
CA THR A 103 -10.15 -16.38 -3.77
C THR A 103 -10.15 -17.84 -4.20
N TRP A 104 -11.31 -18.39 -4.57
CA TRP A 104 -11.55 -19.73 -5.13
C TRP A 104 -12.73 -19.69 -6.10
#